data_AF-A0A5C7ET19-F1
#
_entry.id   AF-A0A5C7ET19-F1
#
_cell.length_a   1.000
_cell.length_b   1.000
_cell.length_c   1.000
_cell.angle_alpha   90.00
_cell.angle_beta   90.00
_cell.angle_gamma   90.00
#
_symmetry.space_group_name_H-M   'P 1'
#
loop_
_entity.id
_entity.type
_entity.pdbx_description
1 polymer ?
#
loop_
_entity_poly.entity_id
_entity_poly.type
_entity_poly.pdbx_seq_one_letter_code
_entity_poly.pdbx_strand_id
1 'polypeptide(L)' 'MVRKSSPEEVRRALEEKLRRERRQRPRDPFVRAENEDDDGYDSYSDRRPEPEALFDRDPWG' A
#
# COMPACT_ATOMS: atom_id res chain seq x y z
N MET A 1 -10.47 -38.78 29.46
CA MET A 1 -10.92 -38.22 28.18
C MET A 1 -9.95 -37.12 27.74
N VAL A 2 -9.25 -37.27 26.61
CA VAL A 2 -8.44 -36.15 26.04
C VAL A 2 -9.36 -35.33 25.16
N ARG A 3 -9.63 -34.08 25.54
CA ARG A 3 -10.33 -33.13 24.67
C ARG A 3 -9.36 -32.70 23.58
N LYS A 4 -9.58 -33.15 22.34
CA LYS A 4 -8.86 -32.59 21.19
C LYS A 4 -9.50 -31.25 20.85
N SER A 5 -8.66 -30.25 20.55
CA SER A 5 -9.11 -28.92 20.12
C SER A 5 -9.91 -29.02 18.83
N SER A 6 -10.90 -28.14 18.70
CA SER A 6 -11.69 -28.00 17.47
C SER A 6 -10.81 -27.57 16.30
N PRO A 7 -11.08 -28.00 15.06
CA PRO A 7 -10.35 -27.56 13.88
C PRO A 7 -10.22 -26.03 13.75
N GLU A 8 -11.25 -25.28 14.18
CA GLU A 8 -11.24 -23.82 14.18
C GLU A 8 -10.25 -23.23 15.19
N GLU A 9 -10.10 -23.84 16.37
CA GLU A 9 -9.12 -23.40 17.37
C GLU A 9 -7.69 -23.62 16.87
N VAL A 10 -7.46 -24.73 16.17
CA VAL A 10 -6.15 -25.03 15.56
C VAL A 10 -5.84 -24.03 14.44
N ARG A 11 -6.80 -23.70 13.57
CA ARG A 11 -6.62 -22.68 12.52
C ARG A 11 -6.31 -21.32 13.11
N ARG A 12 -7.07 -20.89 14.12
CA ARG A 12 -6.84 -19.60 14.80
C ARG A 12 -5.46 -19.52 15.46
N ALA A 13 -5.04 -20.60 16.13
CA ALA A 13 -3.70 -20.66 16.74
C ALA A 13 -2.58 -20.65 15.68
N LEU A 14 -2.78 -21.31 14.54
CA LEU A 14 -1.85 -21.29 13.43
C LEU A 14 -1.73 -19.88 12.83
N GLU A 15 -2.86 -19.19 12.66
CA GLU A 15 -2.93 -17.84 12.11
C GLU A 15 -2.28 -16.82 13.04
N GLU A 16 -2.51 -16.93 14.35
CA GLU A 16 -1.84 -16.12 15.37
C GLU A 16 -0.33 -16.36 15.37
N LYS A 17 0.10 -17.63 15.29
CA LYS A 17 1.52 -17.99 15.20
C LYS A 17 2.17 -17.40 13.95
N LEU A 18 1.53 -17.51 12.79
CA LEU A 18 2.00 -16.92 11.54
C LEU A 18 2.10 -15.39 11.64
N ARG A 19 1.10 -14.74 12.26
CA ARG A 19 1.11 -13.28 12.46
C ARG A 19 2.23 -12.84 13.39
N ARG A 20 2.52 -13.61 14.44
CA ARG A 20 3.63 -13.37 15.38
C ARG A 20 4.98 -13.57 14.71
N GLU A 21 5.16 -14.64 13.96
CA GLU A 21 6.39 -14.90 13.19
C GLU A 21 6.64 -13.79 12.16
N ARG A 22 5.60 -13.38 11.41
CA ARG A 22 5.73 -12.28 10.44
C ARG A 22 6.13 -10.95 11.09
N ARG A 23 5.70 -10.70 12.33
CA ARG A 23 6.03 -9.49 13.08
C ARG A 23 7.41 -9.54 13.75
N GLN A 24 7.93 -10.74 14.04
CA GLN A 24 9.25 -10.95 14.65
C GLN A 24 10.36 -11.13 13.62
N ARG A 25 10.03 -11.45 12.37
CA ARG A 25 11.02 -11.51 11.29
C ARG A 25 11.67 -10.14 11.11
N PRO A 26 13.01 -10.07 11.02
CA PRO A 26 13.69 -8.83 10.68
C PRO A 26 13.14 -8.33 9.35
N ARG A 27 12.80 -7.05 9.30
CA ARG A 27 12.39 -6.39 8.06
C ARG A 27 13.61 -6.33 7.16
N ASP A 28 13.47 -6.84 5.94
CA ASP A 28 14.48 -6.65 4.91
C ASP A 28 14.67 -5.13 4.73
N PRO A 29 15.90 -4.61 4.82
CA PRO A 29 16.15 -3.17 4.72
C PRO A 29 15.74 -2.58 3.36
N PHE A 30 15.56 -3.40 2.33
CA PHE A 30 15.09 -2.99 1.01
C PHE A 30 13.57 -3.10 0.84
N VAL A 31 12.87 -3.77 1.77
CA VAL A 31 11.41 -3.90 1.75
C VAL A 31 10.80 -2.79 2.61
N ARG A 32 10.22 -1.79 1.96
CA ARG A 32 9.45 -0.72 2.62
C ARG A 32 8.09 -1.24 3.06
N ALA A 33 7.47 -0.58 4.03
CA ALA A 33 6.10 -0.93 4.42
C ALA A 33 5.14 -0.64 3.26
N GLU A 34 4.13 -1.49 3.03
CA GLU A 34 3.14 -1.33 1.96
C GLU A 34 2.48 0.08 1.96
N ASN A 35 2.26 0.69 3.13
CA ASN A 35 1.70 2.04 3.20
C ASN A 35 2.66 3.15 2.77
N GLU A 36 3.97 2.86 2.75
CA GLU A 36 5.02 3.79 2.32
C GLU A 36 5.39 3.53 0.86
N ASP A 37 5.01 2.37 0.34
CA ASP A 37 5.25 1.94 -1.05
C ASP A 37 4.19 2.41 -2.05
N ASP A 38 3.12 2.98 -1.54
CA ASP A 38 2.23 3.83 -2.31
C ASP A 38 2.84 5.23 -2.38
N ASP A 39 3.67 5.45 -3.39
CA ASP A 39 4.25 6.77 -3.67
C ASP A 39 3.21 7.79 -4.17
N GLY A 40 1.94 7.36 -4.29
CA GLY A 40 0.84 8.20 -4.72
C GLY A 40 1.02 8.71 -6.15
N TYR A 41 1.89 8.07 -6.95
CA TYR A 41 2.08 8.47 -8.34
C TYR A 41 0.85 8.02 -9.13
N ASP A 42 -0.11 8.93 -9.28
CA ASP A 42 -1.12 8.77 -10.32
C ASP A 42 -0.39 8.72 -11.67
N SER A 43 -0.70 7.73 -12.50
CA SER A 43 -0.16 7.57 -13.86
C SER A 43 -0.38 8.82 -14.73
N TYR A 44 -1.23 9.73 -14.28
CA TYR A 44 -1.51 11.00 -14.93
C TYR A 44 -0.80 12.21 -14.33
N SER A 45 0.06 12.03 -13.32
CA SER A 45 0.92 13.07 -12.76
C SER A 45 1.93 13.61 -13.78
N ASP A 46 2.36 12.76 -14.74
CA ASP A 46 3.17 13.16 -15.89
C ASP A 46 2.39 13.95 -16.95
N ARG A 47 1.07 14.12 -16.80
CA ARG A 47 0.33 14.96 -17.74
C ARG A 47 0.78 16.39 -17.56
N ARG A 48 1.41 16.91 -18.61
CA ARG A 48 1.69 18.34 -18.72
C ARG A 48 0.36 19.09 -18.56
N PRO A 49 0.35 20.20 -17.80
CA PRO A 49 -0.82 21.06 -17.76
C PRO A 49 -1.19 21.48 -19.19
N GLU A 50 -2.48 21.72 -19.43
CA GLU A 50 -2.93 22.32 -20.68
C GLU A 50 -2.07 23.56 -20.97
N PRO A 51 -1.51 23.71 -22.18
CA PRO A 51 -0.70 24.86 -22.50
C PRO A 51 -1.54 26.12 -22.33
N GLU A 52 -1.05 27.04 -21.50
CA GLU A 52 -1.68 28.35 -21.35
C GLU A 52 -1.80 29.02 -22.72
N ALA A 53 -2.92 29.69 -22.96
CA ALA A 53 -3.13 30.43 -24.20
C ALA A 53 -2.01 31.46 -24.35
N LEU A 54 -1.19 31.30 -25.40
CA LEU A 54 0.03 32.08 -25.62
C LEU A 54 -0.22 33.60 -25.75
N PHE A 55 -1.46 34.03 -25.99
CA PHE A 55 -1.81 35.43 -26.20
C PHE A 55 -3.22 35.71 -25.66
N ASP A 56 -3.36 36.81 -24.92
CA ASP A 56 -4.67 37.43 -24.74
C ASP A 56 -5.19 37.90 -26.10
N ARG A 57 -6.45 37.58 -26.41
CA ARG A 57 -7.11 38.06 -27.63
C ARG A 57 -7.26 39.58 -27.53
N ASP A 58 -6.36 40.28 -28.22
CA ASP A 58 -6.31 41.72 -28.48
C ASP A 58 -6.69 42.64 -27.31
N PRO A 59 -5.71 43.30 -26.66
CA PRO A 59 -6.00 44.22 -25.56
C PRO A 59 -6.69 45.54 -25.99
N TRP A 60 -6.98 45.78 -27.28
CA TRP A 60 -7.56 47.05 -27.72
C TRP A 60 -8.88 46.99 -28.50
N GLY A 61 -9.23 45.88 -29.17
CA GLY A 61 -10.56 45.69 -29.77
C GLY A 61 -10.89 46.57 -30.98
#